data_AF-A0A1V5TB10-F1
#
_entry.id   AF-A0A1V5TB10-F1
#
_cell.length_a   1.000
_cell.length_b   1.000
_cell.length_c   1.000
_cell.angle_alpha   90.00
_cell.angle_beta   90.00
_cell.angle_gamma   90.00
#
_symmetry.space_group_name_H-M   'P 1'
#
loop_
_entity.id
_entity.type
_entity.pdbx_description
1 polymer ?
#
loop_
_entity_poly.entity_id
_entity_poly.type
_entity_poly.pdbx_seq_one_letter_code
_entity_poly.pdbx_strand_id
1 'polypeptide(L)'
;MWLFLRSKTGTAMTAVGSNPDFARASGIDINKMRTTSVVMSTVFGAVGILLYQQSFGFIQLYTAPLYMAFPAVAAILIGGASINKASIVQVVVGTILFQGILTMTPSVINSLLQTDMSEVIRIVLSNGMILYALTRKSKVTR
;
A
#
# COMPACT_ATOMS: atom_id res chain seq x y z
N MET A 1 2.89 -4.18 -12.75
CA MET A 1 3.90 -4.80 -11.85
C MET A 1 4.04 -6.31 -12.03
N TRP A 2 2.95 -7.09 -12.11
CA TRP A 2 3.01 -8.56 -12.27
C TRP A 2 3.85 -9.01 -13.48
N LEU A 3 3.66 -8.36 -14.64
CA LEU A 3 4.42 -8.67 -15.86
C LEU A 3 5.90 -8.29 -15.75
N PHE A 4 6.22 -7.20 -15.06
CA PHE A 4 7.59 -6.72 -14.85
C PHE A 4 8.39 -7.65 -13.94
N LEU A 5 7.76 -8.21 -12.90
CA LEU A 5 8.42 -9.17 -12.00
C LEU A 5 8.76 -10.50 -12.69
N ARG A 6 8.12 -10.83 -13.83
CA ARG A 6 8.44 -11.99 -14.66
C ARG A 6 9.52 -11.73 -15.72
N SER A 7 9.95 -10.48 -15.91
CA SER A 7 11.02 -10.16 -16.86
C SER A 7 12.39 -10.54 -16.28
N LYS A 8 13.40 -10.69 -17.15
CA LYS A 8 14.78 -11.00 -16.74
C LYS A 8 15.34 -9.98 -15.73
N THR A 9 14.98 -8.71 -15.88
CA THR A 9 15.35 -7.64 -14.95
C THR A 9 14.58 -7.72 -13.64
N GLY A 10 13.28 -8.05 -13.67
CA GLY A 10 12.47 -8.24 -12.46
C GLY A 10 12.93 -9.42 -11.60
N THR A 11 13.27 -10.56 -12.22
CA THR A 11 13.79 -11.73 -11.50
C THR A 11 15.17 -11.47 -10.90
N ALA A 12 16.05 -10.78 -11.64
CA ALA A 12 17.36 -10.36 -11.12
C ALA A 12 17.23 -9.40 -9.93
N MET A 13 16.24 -8.50 -9.98
CA MET A 13 15.91 -7.57 -8.91
C MET A 13 15.44 -8.28 -7.63
N THR A 14 14.57 -9.30 -7.77
CA THR A 14 14.13 -10.13 -6.63
C THR A 14 15.28 -10.96 -6.04
N ALA A 15 16.17 -11.48 -6.88
CA ALA A 15 17.35 -12.22 -6.42
C ALA A 15 18.30 -11.33 -5.59
N VAL A 16 18.61 -10.12 -6.08
CA VAL A 16 19.42 -9.12 -5.35
C VAL A 16 18.75 -8.71 -4.04
N GLY A 17 17.42 -8.57 -4.03
CA GLY A 17 16.66 -8.27 -2.81
C GLY A 17 16.65 -9.39 -1.77
N SER A 18 16.85 -10.64 -2.18
CA SER A 18 16.84 -11.80 -1.29
C SER A 18 18.24 -12.11 -0.73
N ASN A 19 19.27 -12.12 -1.59
CA ASN A 19 20.66 -12.29 -1.17
C ASN A 19 21.60 -11.59 -2.17
N PRO A 20 22.19 -10.44 -1.80
CA PRO A 20 23.07 -9.68 -2.69
C PRO A 20 24.38 -10.42 -3.01
N ASP A 21 24.94 -11.18 -2.07
CA ASP A 21 26.20 -11.90 -2.26
C ASP A 21 26.04 -13.06 -3.25
N PHE A 22 24.93 -13.79 -3.15
CA PHE A 22 24.57 -14.83 -4.12
C PHE A 22 24.30 -14.25 -5.53
N ALA A 23 23.63 -13.09 -5.59
CA ALA A 23 23.36 -12.41 -6.85
C ALA A 23 24.65 -11.91 -7.53
N ARG A 24 25.62 -11.41 -6.74
CA ARG A 24 26.94 -11.01 -7.25
C ARG A 24 27.74 -12.19 -7.76
N ALA A 25 27.72 -13.32 -7.05
CA ALA A 25 28.34 -14.57 -7.51
C ALA A 25 27.73 -15.09 -8.81
N SER A 26 26.44 -14.78 -9.06
CA SER A 26 25.73 -15.12 -10.30
C SER A 26 25.94 -14.11 -11.44
N GLY A 27 26.85 -13.12 -11.28
CA GLY A 27 27.17 -12.13 -12.30
C GLY A 27 26.18 -10.96 -12.42
N ILE A 28 25.29 -10.77 -11.46
CA ILE A 28 24.31 -9.67 -11.45
C ILE A 28 24.93 -8.44 -10.80
N ASP A 29 24.87 -7.29 -11.48
CA ASP A 29 25.28 -6.01 -10.90
C ASP A 29 24.24 -5.50 -9.88
N ILE A 30 24.59 -5.60 -8.60
CA ILE A 30 23.78 -5.15 -7.47
C ILE A 30 23.45 -3.65 -7.56
N ASN A 31 24.41 -2.82 -7.96
CA ASN A 31 24.24 -1.36 -7.96
C ASN A 31 23.24 -0.96 -9.05
N LYS A 32 23.38 -1.52 -10.25
CA LYS A 32 22.44 -1.30 -11.35
C LYS A 32 21.03 -1.77 -10.99
N MET A 33 20.89 -2.94 -10.37
CA MET A 33 19.59 -3.45 -9.95
C MET A 33 18.97 -2.59 -8.85
N ARG A 34 19.74 -2.15 -7.84
CA ARG A 34 19.25 -1.23 -6.79
C ARG A 34 18.75 0.09 -7.36
N THR A 35 19.54 0.73 -8.23
CA THR A 35 19.13 2.01 -8.84
C THR A 35 17.85 1.84 -9.66
N THR A 36 17.76 0.77 -10.45
CA THR A 36 16.56 0.48 -11.24
C THR A 36 15.34 0.22 -10.35
N SER A 37 15.50 -0.52 -9.24
CA SER A 37 14.44 -0.73 -8.25
C SER A 37 13.92 0.57 -7.67
N VAL A 38 14.83 1.47 -7.27
CA VAL A 38 14.48 2.75 -6.66
C VAL A 38 13.76 3.64 -7.66
N VAL A 39 14.29 3.76 -8.88
CA VAL A 39 13.65 4.53 -9.96
C VAL A 39 12.24 4.01 -10.25
N MET A 40 12.08 2.69 -10.40
CA MET A 40 10.77 2.09 -10.65
C MET A 40 9.80 2.31 -9.48
N SER A 41 10.25 2.16 -8.24
CA SER A 41 9.43 2.41 -7.05
C SER A 41 8.95 3.86 -6.99
N THR A 42 9.83 4.82 -7.29
CA THR A 42 9.51 6.25 -7.30
C THR A 42 8.52 6.58 -8.41
N VAL A 43 8.70 6.02 -9.62
CA VAL A 43 7.77 6.23 -10.74
C VAL A 43 6.37 5.70 -10.42
N PHE A 44 6.26 4.47 -9.90
CA PHE A 44 4.96 3.92 -9.51
C PHE A 44 4.33 4.68 -8.34
N GLY A 45 5.14 5.14 -7.38
CA GLY A 45 4.68 6.00 -6.29
C GLY A 45 4.14 7.34 -6.79
N ALA A 46 4.86 7.99 -7.71
CA ALA A 46 4.44 9.26 -8.31
C ALA A 46 3.13 9.12 -9.08
N VAL A 47 3.00 8.09 -9.93
CA VAL A 47 1.73 7.80 -10.64
C VAL A 47 0.59 7.55 -9.65
N GLY A 48 0.85 6.80 -8.57
CA GLY A 48 -0.14 6.56 -7.51
C GLY A 48 -0.61 7.85 -6.82
N ILE A 49 0.32 8.76 -6.50
CA ILE A 49 0.01 10.05 -5.89
C ILE A 49 -0.85 10.90 -6.83
N LEU A 50 -0.50 10.96 -8.11
CA LEU A 50 -1.25 11.73 -9.10
C LEU A 50 -2.70 11.25 -9.24
N LEU A 51 -2.90 9.93 -9.32
CA LEU A 51 -4.24 9.33 -9.38
C LEU A 51 -5.02 9.56 -8.08
N TYR A 52 -4.35 9.44 -6.92
CA TYR A 52 -4.98 9.69 -5.62
C TYR A 52 -5.43 11.16 -5.47
N GLN A 53 -4.59 12.11 -5.87
CA GLN A 53 -4.93 13.54 -5.78
C GLN A 53 -6.11 13.94 -6.66
N GLN A 54 -6.33 13.25 -7.79
CA GLN A 54 -7.49 13.49 -8.64
C GLN A 54 -8.81 13.25 -7.89
N SER A 55 -8.81 12.39 -6.86
CA SER A 55 -10.00 12.15 -6.02
C SER A 55 -10.36 13.30 -5.07
N PHE A 56 -9.43 14.23 -4.78
CA PHE A 56 -9.67 15.30 -3.80
C PHE A 56 -10.14 16.60 -4.42
N GLY A 57 -9.95 16.81 -5.73
CA GLY A 57 -10.34 18.03 -6.43
C GLY A 57 -9.45 19.26 -6.11
N PHE A 58 -8.46 19.13 -5.22
CA PHE A 58 -7.46 20.15 -4.91
C PHE A 58 -6.08 19.53 -4.63
N ILE A 59 -5.01 20.28 -4.91
CA ILE A 59 -3.63 19.81 -4.72
C ILE A 59 -3.19 20.11 -3.29
N GLN A 60 -3.01 19.07 -2.47
CA GLN A 60 -2.51 19.23 -1.10
C GLN A 60 -1.00 18.96 -1.02
N LEU A 61 -0.19 20.02 -1.19
CA LEU A 61 1.27 19.92 -1.33
C LEU A 61 2.00 19.52 -0.04
N TYR A 62 1.47 19.87 1.13
CA TYR A 62 2.19 19.72 2.40
C TYR A 62 2.08 18.35 3.06
N THR A 63 0.92 17.70 2.96
CA THR A 63 0.64 16.49 3.74
C THR A 63 0.16 15.30 2.92
N ALA A 64 -0.13 15.48 1.63
CA ALA A 64 -0.63 14.39 0.78
C ALA A 64 0.33 13.20 0.66
N PRO A 65 1.67 13.36 0.54
CA PRO A 65 2.56 12.20 0.44
C PRO A 65 2.52 11.33 1.70
N LEU A 66 2.47 11.97 2.88
CA LEU A 66 2.42 11.26 4.16
C LEU A 66 1.06 10.56 4.35
N TYR A 67 -0.05 11.26 4.04
CA TYR A 67 -1.40 10.71 4.20
C TYR A 67 -1.76 9.65 3.16
N MET A 68 -1.02 9.51 2.06
CA MET A 68 -1.23 8.41 1.10
C MET A 68 -0.55 7.11 1.54
N ALA A 69 0.60 7.19 2.21
CA ALA A 69 1.37 6.01 2.59
C ALA A 69 0.63 5.14 3.62
N PHE A 70 -0.01 5.76 4.63
CA PHE A 70 -0.71 5.05 5.70
C PHE A 70 -1.91 4.22 5.22
N PRO A 71 -2.87 4.78 4.44
CA PRO A 71 -3.96 4.01 3.84
C PRO A 71 -3.47 2.88 2.93
N ALA A 72 -2.43 3.12 2.13
CA ALA A 72 -1.87 2.11 1.25
C ALA A 72 -1.31 0.90 2.02
N VAL A 73 -0.57 1.15 3.10
CA VAL A 73 -0.05 0.10 3.98
C VAL A 73 -1.19 -0.63 4.70
N ALA A 74 -2.17 0.10 5.24
CA ALA A 74 -3.32 -0.48 5.92
C ALA A 74 -4.16 -1.37 4.99
N ALA A 75 -4.43 -0.92 3.76
CA ALA A 75 -5.14 -1.68 2.75
C ALA A 75 -4.47 -3.02 2.45
N ILE A 76 -3.15 -3.01 2.23
CA ILE A 76 -2.37 -4.23 1.95
C ILE A 76 -2.39 -5.20 3.15
N LEU A 77 -2.30 -4.69 4.38
CA LEU A 77 -2.37 -5.48 5.61
C LEU A 77 -3.77 -6.08 5.84
N ILE A 78 -4.84 -5.33 5.58
CA ILE A 78 -6.23 -5.82 5.63
C ILE A 78 -6.46 -6.91 4.57
N GLY A 79 -5.85 -6.76 3.38
CA GLY A 79 -5.84 -7.78 2.33
C GLY A 79 -5.09 -9.08 2.69
N GLY A 80 -4.53 -9.18 3.90
CA GLY A 80 -3.90 -10.40 4.41
C GLY A 80 -2.41 -10.52 4.07
N ALA A 81 -1.77 -9.44 3.63
CA ALA A 81 -0.32 -9.44 3.44
C ALA A 81 0.44 -9.47 4.78
N SER A 82 1.60 -10.12 4.78
CA SER A 82 2.56 -10.05 5.88
C SER A 82 3.57 -8.92 5.61
N ILE A 83 4.10 -8.29 6.66
CA ILE A 83 5.22 -7.32 6.55
C ILE A 83 6.39 -7.86 5.70
N ASN A 84 6.66 -9.17 5.79
CA ASN A 84 7.77 -9.80 5.06
C ASN A 84 7.37 -10.36 3.69
N LYS A 85 6.07 -10.49 3.41
CA LYS A 85 5.57 -11.09 2.16
C LYS A 85 4.22 -10.50 1.78
N ALA A 86 4.22 -9.73 0.69
CA ALA A 86 3.04 -9.18 0.07
C ALA A 86 2.92 -9.70 -1.37
N SER A 87 1.70 -10.03 -1.81
CA SER A 87 1.39 -10.40 -3.20
C SER A 87 0.48 -9.36 -3.84
N ILE A 88 0.55 -9.23 -5.17
CA ILE A 88 -0.32 -8.32 -5.94
C ILE A 88 -1.82 -8.61 -5.68
N VAL A 89 -2.20 -9.87 -5.46
CA VAL A 89 -3.58 -10.23 -5.16
C VAL A 89 -4.02 -9.64 -3.82
N GLN A 90 -3.15 -9.69 -2.79
CA GLN A 90 -3.43 -9.08 -1.49
C GLN A 90 -3.53 -7.56 -1.59
N VAL A 91 -2.74 -6.92 -2.46
CA VAL A 91 -2.86 -5.49 -2.72
C VAL A 91 -4.22 -5.16 -3.33
N VAL A 92 -4.65 -5.86 -4.38
CA VAL A 92 -5.92 -5.59 -5.07
C VAL A 92 -7.13 -5.88 -4.17
N VAL A 93 -7.13 -7.02 -3.47
CA VAL A 93 -8.21 -7.36 -2.53
C VAL A 93 -8.22 -6.36 -1.36
N GLY A 94 -7.06 -6.04 -0.83
CA GLY A 94 -6.90 -5.08 0.27
C GLY A 94 -7.39 -3.68 -0.06
N THR A 95 -7.07 -3.16 -1.25
CA THR A 95 -7.54 -1.84 -1.68
C THR A 95 -9.05 -1.81 -1.89
N ILE A 96 -9.64 -2.85 -2.49
CA ILE A 96 -11.10 -2.95 -2.67
C ILE A 96 -11.80 -3.01 -1.31
N LEU A 97 -11.32 -3.84 -0.38
CA LEU A 97 -11.89 -3.95 0.96
C LEU A 97 -11.78 -2.65 1.74
N PHE A 98 -10.59 -2.03 1.73
CA PHE A 98 -10.36 -0.78 2.44
C PHE A 98 -11.24 0.35 1.88
N GLN A 99 -11.26 0.52 0.56
CA GLN A 99 -12.09 1.55 -0.08
C GLN A 99 -13.58 1.28 0.11
N GLY A 100 -14.02 0.02 -0.01
CA GLY A 100 -15.41 -0.39 0.19
C GLY A 100 -15.90 -0.12 1.61
N ILE A 101 -15.10 -0.45 2.63
CA ILE A 101 -15.44 -0.09 4.01
C ILE A 101 -15.54 1.42 4.16
N LEU A 102 -14.58 2.18 3.64
CA LEU A 102 -14.58 3.64 3.75
C LEU A 102 -15.77 4.32 3.06
N THR A 103 -16.22 3.83 1.91
CA THR A 103 -17.33 4.44 1.15
C THR A 103 -18.70 3.97 1.63
N MET A 104 -18.83 2.71 2.07
CA MET A 104 -20.12 2.17 2.48
C MET A 104 -20.45 2.51 3.94
N THR A 105 -19.44 2.67 4.80
CA THR A 105 -19.63 3.00 6.22
C THR A 105 -20.49 4.25 6.43
N PRO A 106 -20.23 5.40 5.78
CA PRO A 106 -21.09 6.59 5.88
C PRO A 106 -22.54 6.31 5.48
N SER A 107 -22.75 5.61 4.35
CA SER A 107 -24.10 5.35 3.83
C SER A 107 -24.93 4.42 4.73
N VAL A 108 -24.32 3.39 5.30
CA VAL A 108 -24.99 2.45 6.22
C VAL A 108 -25.33 3.14 7.54
N ILE A 109 -24.43 3.99 8.05
CA ILE A 109 -24.62 4.68 9.33
C ILE A 109 -25.61 5.84 9.20
N ASN A 110 -25.57 6.59 8.10
CA ASN A 110 -26.54 7.65 7.83
C ASN A 110 -27.97 7.08 7.74
N SER A 111 -28.13 5.92 7.10
CA SER A 111 -29.43 5.21 7.00
C SER A 111 -29.97 4.73 8.36
N LEU A 112 -29.10 4.53 9.36
CA LEU A 112 -29.47 4.03 10.69
C LEU A 112 -29.60 5.11 11.76
N LEU A 113 -28.83 6.21 11.67
CA LEU A 113 -28.68 7.17 12.76
C LEU A 113 -29.02 8.63 12.42
N GLN A 114 -29.41 8.96 11.17
CA GLN A 114 -29.87 10.30 10.73
C GLN A 114 -29.16 11.49 11.43
N THR A 115 -27.84 11.43 11.55
CA THR A 115 -27.05 12.46 12.22
C THR A 115 -25.88 12.87 11.35
N ASP A 116 -25.56 14.17 11.35
CA ASP A 116 -24.42 14.79 10.67
C ASP A 116 -23.05 14.22 11.10
N MET A 117 -23.03 13.29 12.08
CA MET A 117 -21.85 12.58 12.56
C MET A 117 -21.25 11.58 11.57
N SER A 118 -21.88 11.33 10.42
CA SER A 118 -21.40 10.38 9.40
C SER A 118 -19.95 10.64 8.97
N GLU A 119 -19.53 11.90 8.89
CA GLU A 119 -18.18 12.28 8.48
C GLU A 119 -17.15 12.01 9.58
N VAL A 120 -17.50 12.36 10.83
CA VAL A 120 -16.67 12.10 12.01
C VAL A 120 -16.46 10.60 12.18
N ILE A 121 -17.52 9.81 12.01
CA ILE A 121 -17.46 8.36 12.13
C ILE A 121 -16.59 7.74 11.03
N ARG A 122 -16.66 8.26 9.80
CA ARG A 122 -15.76 7.84 8.70
C ARG A 122 -14.30 8.06 9.05
N ILE A 123 -13.96 9.22 9.60
CA ILE A 123 -12.59 9.57 10.01
C ILE A 123 -12.12 8.65 11.15
N VAL A 124 -12.96 8.41 12.17
CA VAL A 124 -12.63 7.53 13.30
C VAL A 124 -12.41 6.10 12.83
N LEU A 125 -13.28 5.56 11.97
CA LEU A 125 -13.15 4.20 11.45
C LEU A 125 -11.95 4.06 10.51
N SER A 126 -11.68 5.05 9.65
CA SER A 126 -10.48 5.06 8.80
C SER A 126 -9.21 4.96 9.62
N ASN A 127 -9.04 5.84 10.62
CA ASN A 127 -7.86 5.84 11.48
C ASN A 127 -7.81 4.61 12.38
N GLY A 128 -8.94 4.15 12.90
CA GLY A 128 -9.06 2.93 13.69
C GLY A 128 -8.69 1.67 12.93
N MET A 129 -9.08 1.56 11.64
CA MET A 129 -8.69 0.47 10.76
C MET A 129 -7.20 0.47 10.45
N ILE A 130 -6.62 1.64 10.18
CA ILE A 130 -5.17 1.78 9.99
C ILE A 130 -4.44 1.31 11.25
N LEU A 131 -4.87 1.78 12.42
CA LEU A 131 -4.29 1.42 13.71
C LEU A 131 -4.44 -0.07 14.02
N TYR A 132 -5.60 -0.68 13.74
CA TYR A 132 -5.81 -2.12 13.85
C TYR A 132 -4.89 -2.91 12.90
N ALA A 133 -4.81 -2.52 11.63
CA ALA A 133 -4.00 -3.18 10.63
C ALA A 133 -2.51 -3.18 11.02
N LEU A 134 -2.01 -2.06 11.54
CA LEU A 134 -0.65 -1.91 12.05
C LEU A 134 -0.42 -2.69 13.35
N THR A 135 -1.39 -2.69 14.27
CA THR A 135 -1.29 -3.32 15.60
C THR A 135 -1.43 -4.85 15.56
N ARG A 136 -2.11 -5.40 14.55
CA ARG A 136 -2.30 -6.85 14.38
C ARG A 136 -0.98 -7.65 14.39
N LYS A 137 0.14 -6.99 14.10
CA LYS A 137 1.50 -7.56 14.12
C LYS A 137 2.24 -7.46 15.45
N SER A 138 1.73 -6.79 16.49
CA SER A 138 2.30 -6.93 17.85
C SER A 138 2.11 -8.34 18.40
N LYS A 139 1.09 -9.08 17.94
CA LYS A 139 0.93 -10.51 18.19
C LYS A 139 1.61 -11.33 17.08
N VAL A 140 2.90 -11.15 16.86
CA VAL A 140 3.72 -12.27 16.38
C VAL A 140 4.03 -13.08 17.61
N THR A 141 3.23 -14.13 17.81
CA THR A 141 3.46 -15.15 18.85
C THR A 141 4.90 -15.62 18.74
N ARG A 142 5.59 -15.48 19.87
CA ARG A 142 6.96 -15.90 20.14
C ARG A 142 7.15 -17.39 19.86
#